data_AF-A0A383W7W4-F1
#
_entry.id   AF-A0A383W7W4-F1
#
_cell.length_a   1.000
_cell.length_b   1.000
_cell.length_c   1.000
_cell.angle_alpha   90.00
_cell.angle_beta   90.00
_cell.angle_gamma   90.00
#
_symmetry.space_group_name_H-M   'P 1'
#
loop_
_entity.id
_entity.type
_entity.pdbx_description
1 polymer ?
#
loop_
_entity_poly.entity_id
_entity_poly.type
_entity_poly.pdbx_seq_one_letter_code
_entity_poly.pdbx_strand_id
1 'polypeptide(L)'
;MAAPEMYTRGQPGDQDNRGESLVQQHMDRMQQQKEAVAMEKLRLLLPQMGDMVRALALARSEWDIDKAVQMLRSFHSANLDKVNLITKKRKKIKDDIENYDEPKEGKEGAAAGKASHSGSSSGGSSSSSGSESDSDAEERKSKKRRRSSSKHKKDKAKDKKRRKDKKRKQQKDKDKDKDQKRKKRKQAASEDEEAGGKARGKLTHTEDFGKYGYIRETDQNAKHDEFVLWAVEVKGANIELLGKTEEKELFREYMEDFNTGTLPHKKYYDLAAFERSEKIKAAGGGSGGVKPGGAAFDARADEEALKKQRHEERMRLAEQRQREAYALLKHTDRAKDMREQELLRAEMNLAYKTGDRAKAEKIFQRLQPDEEKKK
;
A
#
# COMPACT_ATOMS: atom_id res chain seq x y z
N MET A 1 -27.24 23.18 -41.46
CA MET A 1 -27.41 21.95 -40.66
C MET A 1 -27.03 22.28 -39.23
N ALA A 2 -28.02 22.42 -38.35
CA ALA A 2 -27.80 22.77 -36.96
C ALA A 2 -27.23 21.57 -36.20
N ALA A 3 -26.14 21.78 -35.46
CA ALA A 3 -25.56 20.75 -34.61
C ALA A 3 -26.50 20.46 -33.43
N PRO A 4 -26.66 19.19 -33.01
CA PRO A 4 -27.49 18.85 -31.86
C PRO A 4 -26.82 19.39 -30.59
N GLU A 5 -27.48 20.35 -29.94
CA GLU A 5 -27.11 20.84 -28.61
C GLU A 5 -27.23 19.68 -27.61
N MET A 6 -26.07 19.13 -27.24
CA MET A 6 -25.95 18.21 -26.12
C MET A 6 -26.19 19.02 -24.85
N TYR A 7 -27.36 18.84 -24.22
CA TYR A 7 -27.69 19.40 -22.92
C TYR A 7 -26.79 18.80 -21.82
N THR A 8 -25.55 19.27 -21.70
CA THR A 8 -24.77 19.09 -20.48
C THR A 8 -25.19 20.14 -19.47
N ARG A 9 -25.83 19.69 -18.39
CA ARG A 9 -26.17 20.52 -17.22
C ARG A 9 -24.89 20.97 -16.50
N GLY A 10 -24.30 22.06 -16.97
CA GLY A 10 -23.11 22.72 -16.41
C GLY A 10 -22.53 23.71 -17.42
N GLN A 11 -22.27 24.96 -17.00
CA GLN A 11 -21.61 25.96 -17.85
C GLN A 11 -20.16 25.52 -18.14
N PRO A 12 -19.55 25.91 -19.28
CA PRO A 12 -18.16 25.63 -19.58
C PRO A 12 -17.24 26.39 -18.59
N GLY A 13 -16.87 25.74 -17.48
CA GLY A 13 -16.01 26.34 -16.46
C GLY A 13 -16.44 26.08 -15.01
N ASP A 14 -17.64 25.56 -14.77
CA ASP A 14 -18.04 25.15 -13.42
C ASP A 14 -17.33 23.86 -13.03
N GLN A 15 -16.70 23.85 -11.86
CA GLN A 15 -16.22 22.61 -11.24
C GLN A 15 -17.45 21.72 -11.01
N ASP A 16 -17.40 20.47 -11.50
CA ASP A 16 -18.46 19.50 -11.29
C ASP A 16 -18.68 19.31 -9.78
N ASN A 17 -19.68 20.00 -9.22
CA ASN A 17 -20.08 19.88 -7.81
C ASN A 17 -20.78 18.55 -7.51
N ARG A 18 -20.82 17.63 -8.48
CA ARG A 18 -21.19 16.23 -8.26
C ARG A 18 -20.01 15.62 -7.52
N GLY A 19 -20.11 15.53 -6.20
CA GLY A 19 -19.09 14.90 -5.36
C GLY A 19 -18.59 13.58 -5.96
N GLU A 20 -17.39 13.17 -5.56
CA GLU A 20 -16.67 12.01 -6.11
C GLU A 20 -17.63 10.85 -6.42
N SER A 21 -17.63 10.40 -7.68
CA SER A 21 -18.46 9.29 -8.15
C SER A 21 -18.34 8.11 -7.19
N LEU A 22 -19.42 7.37 -6.95
CA LEU A 22 -19.41 6.18 -6.09
C LEU A 22 -18.33 5.17 -6.50
N VAL A 23 -18.02 5.10 -7.81
CA VAL A 23 -16.93 4.29 -8.35
C VAL A 23 -15.56 4.84 -7.93
N GLN A 24 -15.38 6.16 -7.95
CA GLN A 24 -14.15 6.81 -7.51
C GLN A 24 -13.92 6.61 -6.01
N GLN A 25 -14.95 6.81 -5.19
CA GLN A 25 -14.90 6.51 -3.76
C GLN A 25 -14.54 5.04 -3.48
N HIS A 26 -15.07 4.11 -4.27
CA HIS A 26 -14.72 2.70 -4.15
C HIS A 26 -13.25 2.43 -4.51
N MET A 27 -12.75 3.02 -5.60
CA MET A 27 -11.35 2.90 -6.01
C MET A 27 -10.40 3.50 -4.96
N ASP A 28 -10.74 4.66 -4.42
CA ASP A 28 -9.95 5.32 -3.38
C ASP A 28 -9.95 4.50 -2.09
N ARG A 29 -11.08 3.89 -1.72
CA ARG A 29 -11.16 2.97 -0.58
C ARG A 29 -10.29 1.73 -0.79
N MET A 30 -10.32 1.15 -1.98
CA MET A 30 -9.47 -0.01 -2.33
C MET A 30 -7.99 0.36 -2.31
N GLN A 31 -7.66 1.58 -2.74
CA GLN A 31 -6.30 2.09 -2.68
C GLN A 31 -5.87 2.30 -1.23
N GLN A 32 -6.63 3.03 -0.42
CA GLN A 32 -6.34 3.22 1.02
C GLN A 32 -6.15 1.88 1.76
N GLN A 33 -6.93 0.85 1.44
CA GLN A 33 -6.74 -0.49 1.99
C GLN A 33 -5.40 -1.10 1.59
N LYS A 34 -5.02 -1.00 0.31
CA LYS A 34 -3.69 -1.46 -0.17
C LYS A 34 -2.56 -0.70 0.54
N GLU A 35 -2.68 0.61 0.66
CA GLU A 35 -1.71 1.48 1.33
C GLU A 35 -1.55 1.11 2.81
N ALA A 36 -2.68 0.91 3.51
CA ALA A 36 -2.70 0.51 4.91
C ALA A 36 -2.06 -0.88 5.12
N VAL A 37 -2.37 -1.85 4.26
CA VAL A 37 -1.76 -3.19 4.32
C VAL A 37 -0.26 -3.14 4.06
N ALA A 38 0.18 -2.34 3.08
CA ALA A 38 1.60 -2.15 2.80
C ALA A 38 2.34 -1.49 3.98
N MET A 39 1.75 -0.46 4.58
CA MET A 39 2.28 0.21 5.77
C MET A 39 2.40 -0.74 6.97
N GLU A 40 1.36 -1.52 7.26
CA GLU A 40 1.39 -2.54 8.32
C GLU A 40 2.48 -3.59 8.07
N LYS A 41 2.62 -4.08 6.84
CA LYS A 41 3.68 -5.03 6.49
C LYS A 41 5.07 -4.42 6.68
N LEU A 42 5.29 -3.16 6.31
CA LEU A 42 6.56 -2.47 6.56
C LEU A 42 6.81 -2.22 8.04
N ARG A 43 5.78 -1.93 8.85
CA ARG A 43 5.90 -1.82 10.31
C ARG A 43 6.41 -3.13 10.93
N LEU A 44 5.91 -4.27 10.47
CA LEU A 44 6.35 -5.59 10.93
C LEU A 44 7.77 -5.94 10.48
N LEU A 45 8.12 -5.63 9.22
CA LEU A 45 9.43 -5.97 8.65
C LEU A 45 10.56 -5.07 9.14
N LEU A 46 10.29 -3.79 9.36
CA LEU A 46 11.28 -2.77 9.69
C LEU A 46 10.76 -1.88 10.84
N PRO A 47 10.62 -2.41 12.06
CA PRO A 47 10.08 -1.67 13.21
C PRO A 47 10.98 -0.51 13.65
N GLN A 48 12.28 -0.56 13.33
CA GLN A 48 13.25 0.50 13.66
C GLN A 48 13.06 1.79 12.85
N MET A 49 12.32 1.73 11.74
CA MET A 49 12.07 2.91 10.89
C MET A 49 10.82 3.66 11.38
N GLY A 50 10.75 4.97 11.12
CA GLY A 50 9.56 5.77 11.45
C GLY A 50 8.45 5.64 10.40
N ASP A 51 7.20 5.94 10.78
CA ASP A 51 6.05 5.88 9.87
C ASP A 51 6.20 6.79 8.66
N MET A 52 6.72 8.01 8.85
CA MET A 52 6.95 8.96 7.77
C MET A 52 7.95 8.43 6.73
N VAL A 53 9.02 7.77 7.18
CA VAL A 53 10.05 7.22 6.28
C VAL A 53 9.50 6.02 5.50
N ARG A 54 8.66 5.19 6.15
CA ARG A 54 7.95 4.10 5.48
C ARG A 54 6.96 4.61 4.42
N ALA A 55 6.18 5.62 4.74
CA ALA A 55 5.22 6.22 3.81
C ALA A 55 5.92 6.82 2.58
N LEU A 56 7.02 7.56 2.79
CA LEU A 56 7.82 8.12 1.69
C LEU A 56 8.44 7.02 0.81
N ALA A 57 8.91 5.93 1.40
CA ALA A 57 9.46 4.80 0.65
C ALA A 57 8.38 4.12 -0.21
N LEU A 58 7.17 3.92 0.33
CA LEU A 58 6.03 3.36 -0.43
C LEU A 58 5.57 4.28 -1.56
N ALA A 59 5.48 5.59 -1.29
CA ALA A 59 5.14 6.57 -2.32
C ALA A 59 6.15 6.57 -3.47
N ARG A 60 7.44 6.38 -3.16
CA ARG A 60 8.50 6.32 -4.18
C ARG A 60 8.59 4.99 -4.90
N SER A 61 8.13 3.90 -4.28
CA SER A 61 8.15 2.56 -4.86
C SER A 61 6.84 2.16 -5.52
N GLU A 62 5.92 3.11 -5.76
CA GLU A 62 4.59 2.85 -6.35
C GLU A 62 3.82 1.79 -5.56
N TRP A 63 3.94 1.82 -4.23
CA TRP A 63 3.31 0.87 -3.30
C TRP A 63 3.79 -0.58 -3.42
N ASP A 64 4.91 -0.81 -4.12
CA ASP A 64 5.63 -2.08 -4.11
C ASP A 64 6.41 -2.24 -2.80
N ILE A 65 5.99 -3.25 -2.02
CA ILE A 65 6.50 -3.51 -0.68
C ILE A 65 7.96 -3.96 -0.73
N ASP A 66 8.34 -4.79 -1.71
CA ASP A 66 9.66 -5.40 -1.73
C ASP A 66 10.71 -4.38 -2.17
N LYS A 67 10.37 -3.53 -3.15
CA LYS A 67 11.19 -2.36 -3.52
C LYS A 67 11.32 -1.37 -2.36
N ALA A 68 10.23 -1.08 -1.63
CA ALA A 68 10.28 -0.22 -0.45
C ALA A 68 11.20 -0.79 0.64
N VAL A 69 11.14 -2.10 0.90
CA VAL A 69 12.03 -2.76 1.87
C VAL A 69 13.49 -2.65 1.44
N GLN A 70 13.81 -2.88 0.17
CA GLN A 70 15.18 -2.75 -0.34
C GLN A 70 15.71 -1.32 -0.18
N MET A 71 14.89 -0.32 -0.55
CA MET A 71 15.24 1.10 -0.40
C MET A 71 15.42 1.50 1.06
N LEU A 72 14.57 1.02 1.96
CA LEU A 72 14.70 1.31 3.39
C LEU A 72 15.92 0.63 4.00
N ARG A 73 16.28 -0.58 3.55
CA ARG A 73 17.48 -1.28 4.01
C ARG A 73 18.75 -0.56 3.55
N SER A 74 18.83 -0.15 2.28
CA SER A 74 19.99 0.59 1.76
C SER A 74 20.13 1.95 2.45
N PHE A 75 19.02 2.65 2.66
CA PHE A 75 18.99 3.91 3.40
C PHE A 75 19.43 3.72 4.87
N HIS A 76 18.98 2.65 5.52
CA HIS A 76 19.35 2.35 6.90
C HIS A 76 20.85 2.03 7.03
N SER A 77 21.43 1.23 6.12
CA SER A 77 22.86 0.95 6.14
C SER A 77 23.70 2.20 5.86
N ALA A 78 23.29 3.05 4.92
CA ALA A 78 24.04 4.26 4.58
C ALA A 78 24.02 5.34 5.68
N ASN A 79 22.98 5.35 6.52
CA ASN A 79 22.80 6.35 7.56
C ASN A 79 23.02 5.82 8.99
N LEU A 80 23.41 4.56 9.14
CA LEU A 80 23.58 3.92 10.45
C LEU A 80 24.59 4.68 11.33
N ASP A 81 25.72 5.09 10.75
CA ASP A 81 26.78 5.79 11.46
C ASP A 81 26.35 7.19 11.91
N LYS A 82 25.60 7.90 11.06
CA LYS A 82 25.05 9.22 11.37
C LYS A 82 24.04 9.13 12.51
N VAL A 83 23.16 8.13 12.48
CA VAL A 83 22.18 7.88 13.56
C VAL A 83 22.90 7.51 14.86
N ASN A 84 23.95 6.69 14.80
CA ASN A 84 24.79 6.37 15.96
C ASN A 84 25.51 7.60 16.53
N LEU A 85 25.97 8.52 15.69
CA LEU A 85 26.57 9.77 16.14
C LEU A 85 25.55 10.69 16.80
N ILE A 86 24.35 10.81 16.23
CA ILE A 86 23.26 11.62 16.80
C ILE A 86 22.82 11.04 18.16
N THR A 87 22.69 9.72 18.28
CA THR A 87 22.32 9.08 19.54
C THR A 87 23.39 9.26 20.61
N LYS A 88 24.68 9.17 20.25
CA LYS A 88 25.80 9.52 21.15
C LYS A 88 25.75 10.98 21.60
N LYS A 89 25.52 11.93 20.69
CA LYS A 89 25.38 13.36 21.01
C LYS A 89 24.19 13.61 21.94
N ARG A 90 23.03 13.01 21.65
CA ARG A 90 21.83 13.11 22.50
C ARG A 90 22.07 12.55 23.89
N LYS A 91 22.78 11.41 23.98
CA LYS A 91 23.15 10.83 25.27
C LYS A 91 24.07 11.76 26.05
N LYS A 92 25.09 12.32 25.40
CA LYS A 92 25.99 13.30 26.03
C LYS A 92 25.23 14.52 26.55
N ILE A 93 24.36 15.12 25.73
CA ILE A 93 23.52 16.25 26.16
C ILE A 93 22.63 15.87 27.34
N LYS A 94 22.05 14.66 27.32
CA LYS A 94 21.23 14.18 28.44
C LYS A 94 22.06 14.02 29.72
N ASP A 95 23.23 13.41 29.61
CA ASP A 95 24.16 13.23 30.72
C ASP A 95 24.64 14.60 31.25
N ASP A 96 24.87 15.58 30.36
CA ASP A 96 25.24 16.96 30.70
C ASP A 96 24.11 17.71 31.41
N ILE A 97 22.84 17.50 31.01
CA ILE A 97 21.66 18.04 31.70
C ILE A 97 21.49 17.38 33.07
N GLU A 98 21.68 16.07 33.17
CA GLU A 98 21.51 15.32 34.42
C GLU A 98 22.64 15.58 35.42
N ASN A 99 23.84 15.93 34.95
CA ASN A 99 24.97 16.38 35.77
C ASN A 99 25.07 17.90 35.92
N TYR A 100 24.11 18.67 35.40
CA TYR A 100 24.07 20.12 35.62
C TYR A 100 23.53 20.39 37.03
N ASP A 101 24.42 20.42 38.03
CA ASP A 101 24.11 20.93 39.36
C ASP A 101 23.78 22.43 39.25
N GLU A 102 22.58 22.83 39.68
CA GLU A 102 22.14 24.22 39.67
C GLU A 102 23.12 25.11 40.46
N PRO A 103 23.59 26.25 39.92
CA PRO A 103 24.25 27.25 40.74
C PRO A 103 23.21 27.82 41.71
N LYS A 104 23.39 27.53 43.01
CA LYS A 104 22.60 28.14 44.07
C LYS A 104 22.76 29.65 44.03
N GLU A 105 21.73 30.35 43.54
CA GLU A 105 21.60 31.79 43.73
C GLU A 105 21.35 32.10 45.21
N GLY A 106 22.11 33.09 45.71
CA GLY A 106 21.81 33.79 46.95
C GLY A 106 22.79 33.55 48.09
N LYS A 107 23.83 34.40 48.16
CA LYS A 107 24.06 35.27 49.32
C LYS A 107 25.13 36.32 49.01
N GLU A 108 24.68 37.57 48.97
CA GLU A 108 25.50 38.77 49.11
C GLU A 108 26.31 38.73 50.42
N GLY A 109 27.54 39.24 50.39
CA GLY A 109 28.33 39.42 51.61
C GLY A 109 29.84 39.49 51.37
N ALA A 110 30.32 40.69 51.02
CA ALA A 110 31.61 41.30 51.33
C ALA A 110 32.85 40.41 51.58
N ALA A 111 33.90 40.59 50.77
CA ALA A 111 35.26 40.89 51.26
C ALA A 111 36.20 41.28 50.12
N ALA A 112 37.05 42.24 50.42
CA ALA A 112 37.84 43.04 49.51
C ALA A 112 39.19 42.41 49.09
N GLY A 113 39.70 42.89 47.95
CA GLY A 113 41.11 43.24 47.78
C GLY A 113 42.03 42.16 47.18
N LYS A 114 42.49 42.37 45.95
CA LYS A 114 43.81 42.99 45.65
C LYS A 114 44.20 42.79 44.18
N ALA A 115 44.32 43.93 43.50
CA ALA A 115 45.44 44.38 42.67
C ALA A 115 46.20 43.38 41.75
N SER A 116 46.11 43.72 40.45
CA SER A 116 47.20 43.92 39.49
C SER A 116 48.22 42.80 39.25
N HIS A 117 48.26 42.27 38.01
CA HIS A 117 49.43 42.37 37.13
C HIS A 117 49.13 41.93 35.69
N SER A 118 49.68 42.71 34.79
CA SER A 118 49.81 42.57 33.34
C SER A 118 50.61 41.34 32.90
N GLY A 119 50.42 40.88 31.65
CA GLY A 119 51.45 40.11 30.95
C GLY A 119 50.99 39.16 29.84
N SER A 120 50.84 39.70 28.63
CA SER A 120 51.16 39.12 27.30
C SER A 120 51.32 37.59 27.06
N SER A 121 50.59 37.15 26.02
CA SER A 121 51.05 36.45 24.79
C SER A 121 51.46 34.95 24.78
N SER A 122 51.00 34.33 23.68
CA SER A 122 51.43 33.06 23.04
C SER A 122 51.05 31.78 23.80
N GLY A 123 50.46 30.75 23.22
CA GLY A 123 50.60 30.23 21.87
C GLY A 123 51.20 28.83 22.01
N GLY A 124 50.56 27.82 21.42
CA GLY A 124 51.21 26.53 21.19
C GLY A 124 50.76 25.40 22.10
N SER A 125 50.36 24.33 21.43
CA SER A 125 49.79 23.09 21.88
C SER A 125 50.78 22.08 22.48
N SER A 126 50.20 21.15 23.22
CA SER A 126 50.44 19.70 23.20
C SER A 126 51.32 19.05 24.29
N SER A 127 50.69 18.02 24.87
CA SER A 127 51.24 16.71 25.25
C SER A 127 51.74 16.48 26.68
N SER A 128 51.63 15.19 27.06
CA SER A 128 52.10 14.49 28.26
C SER A 128 51.13 14.50 29.45
N SER A 129 50.96 13.49 30.31
CA SER A 129 51.11 12.01 30.34
C SER A 129 51.42 11.63 31.79
N GLY A 130 50.81 10.57 32.33
CA GLY A 130 51.22 9.93 33.61
C GLY A 130 50.99 10.81 34.85
N SER A 131 51.03 10.35 36.08
CA SER A 131 51.22 9.05 36.75
C SER A 131 50.93 9.31 38.24
N GLU A 132 50.57 8.27 39.00
CA GLU A 132 50.92 7.92 40.40
C GLU A 132 51.60 9.02 41.28
N SER A 133 51.35 9.25 42.56
CA SER A 133 51.13 8.36 43.72
C SER A 133 50.97 9.29 44.96
N ASP A 134 50.08 8.99 45.91
CA ASP A 134 50.38 8.62 47.31
C ASP A 134 50.49 9.77 48.34
N SER A 135 50.14 9.45 49.60
CA SER A 135 50.34 10.16 50.88
C SER A 135 49.07 10.63 51.61
N ASP A 136 48.51 9.70 52.38
CA ASP A 136 48.40 9.68 53.85
C ASP A 136 47.70 10.76 54.71
N ALA A 137 47.11 10.21 55.78
CA ALA A 137 46.82 10.75 57.12
C ALA A 137 45.46 11.40 57.47
N GLU A 138 44.66 10.58 58.19
CA GLU A 138 43.99 10.84 59.50
C GLU A 138 42.92 11.95 59.61
N GLU A 139 41.82 11.87 60.38
CA GLU A 139 41.14 10.88 61.22
C GLU A 139 39.77 11.52 61.59
N ARG A 140 38.77 10.69 61.92
CA ARG A 140 37.67 10.90 62.90
C ARG A 140 36.20 10.87 62.43
N LYS A 141 35.62 9.71 62.78
CA LYS A 141 34.34 9.47 63.49
C LYS A 141 33.00 9.40 62.72
N SER A 142 32.66 8.13 62.49
CA SER A 142 31.40 7.47 62.89
C SER A 142 30.30 7.36 61.82
N LYS A 143 30.01 6.12 61.41
CA LYS A 143 28.84 5.38 61.93
C LYS A 143 28.80 3.94 61.41
N LYS A 144 28.65 3.05 62.39
CA LYS A 144 28.29 1.64 62.33
C LYS A 144 27.17 1.38 61.30
N ARG A 145 27.38 0.44 60.37
CA ARG A 145 26.47 -0.67 59.97
C ARG A 145 26.90 -1.28 58.62
N ARG A 146 27.87 -2.19 58.66
CA ARG A 146 28.08 -3.20 57.60
C ARG A 146 27.58 -4.53 58.12
N ARG A 147 26.61 -5.13 57.42
CA ARG A 147 26.40 -6.59 57.20
C ARG A 147 25.00 -6.86 56.62
N SER A 148 24.82 -6.70 55.30
CA SER A 148 23.68 -7.37 54.59
C SER A 148 23.72 -7.38 53.05
N SER A 149 24.75 -6.87 52.36
CA SER A 149 24.68 -6.70 50.88
C SER A 149 24.97 -7.97 50.05
N SER A 150 25.57 -9.02 50.63
CA SER A 150 26.00 -10.20 49.84
C SER A 150 24.89 -11.18 49.45
N LYS A 151 23.68 -11.09 50.05
CA LYS A 151 22.59 -12.05 49.77
C LYS A 151 21.78 -11.66 48.52
N HIS A 152 21.69 -10.37 48.21
CA HIS A 152 20.79 -9.86 47.17
C HIS A 152 21.29 -10.05 45.73
N LYS A 153 22.62 -10.23 45.52
CA LYS A 153 23.17 -10.53 44.18
C LYS A 153 22.93 -11.98 43.74
N LYS A 154 22.82 -12.94 44.68
CA LYS A 154 22.60 -14.36 44.36
C LYS A 154 21.16 -14.65 43.94
N ASP A 155 20.19 -13.96 44.53
CA ASP A 155 18.77 -14.13 44.20
C ASP A 155 18.42 -13.56 42.82
N LYS A 156 19.02 -12.41 42.44
CA LYS A 156 18.82 -11.80 41.11
C LYS A 156 19.38 -12.66 39.97
N ALA A 157 20.46 -13.41 40.22
CA ALA A 157 21.01 -14.35 39.24
C ALA A 157 20.13 -15.60 39.05
N LYS A 158 19.54 -16.13 40.13
CA LYS A 158 18.62 -17.27 40.07
C LYS A 158 17.34 -16.94 39.31
N ASP A 159 16.78 -15.74 39.49
CA ASP A 159 15.56 -15.33 38.79
C ASP A 159 15.78 -15.13 37.28
N LYS A 160 16.94 -14.59 36.90
CA LYS A 160 17.32 -14.46 35.47
C LYS A 160 17.47 -15.82 34.78
N LYS A 161 17.98 -16.84 35.50
CA LYS A 161 18.08 -18.22 34.98
C LYS A 161 16.71 -18.86 34.79
N ARG A 162 15.81 -18.72 35.77
CA ARG A 162 14.42 -19.23 35.68
C ARG A 162 13.63 -18.61 34.53
N ARG A 163 13.77 -17.31 34.28
CA ARG A 163 13.12 -16.65 33.13
C ARG A 163 13.63 -17.16 31.78
N LYS A 164 14.94 -17.44 31.66
CA LYS A 164 15.53 -17.99 30.43
C LYS A 164 15.04 -19.41 30.14
N ASP A 165 14.91 -20.25 31.16
CA ASP A 165 14.40 -21.62 31.00
C ASP A 165 12.91 -21.65 30.63
N LYS A 166 12.08 -20.77 31.22
CA LYS A 166 10.66 -20.66 30.86
C LYS A 166 10.45 -20.22 29.41
N LYS A 167 11.28 -19.30 28.90
CA LYS A 167 11.25 -18.86 27.50
C LYS A 167 11.67 -19.99 26.54
N ARG A 168 12.69 -20.77 26.89
CA ARG A 168 13.10 -21.95 26.11
C ARG A 168 12.01 -23.01 26.04
N LYS A 169 11.29 -23.27 27.14
CA LYS A 169 10.20 -24.25 27.16
C LYS A 169 9.04 -23.81 26.25
N GLN A 170 8.61 -22.54 26.34
CA GLN A 170 7.56 -22.00 25.45
C GLN A 170 7.94 -22.06 23.97
N GLN A 171 9.21 -21.82 23.63
CA GLN A 171 9.66 -21.91 22.24
C GLN A 171 9.63 -23.36 21.74
N LYS A 172 10.06 -24.32 22.56
CA LYS A 172 10.01 -25.75 22.23
C LYS A 172 8.57 -26.25 22.04
N ASP A 173 7.62 -25.76 22.84
CA ASP A 173 6.21 -26.13 22.72
C ASP A 173 5.58 -25.56 21.43
N LYS A 174 5.94 -24.32 21.05
CA LYS A 174 5.50 -23.73 19.76
C LYS A 174 6.06 -24.44 18.54
N ASP A 175 7.30 -24.91 18.61
CA ASP A 175 7.92 -25.64 17.50
C ASP A 175 7.29 -27.04 17.33
N LYS A 176 6.92 -27.71 18.44
CA LYS A 176 6.17 -28.98 18.39
C LYS A 176 4.79 -28.82 17.77
N ASP A 177 4.07 -27.75 18.11
CA ASP A 177 2.73 -27.47 17.56
C ASP A 177 2.78 -27.20 16.04
N LYS A 178 3.82 -26.46 15.58
CA LYS A 178 4.08 -26.27 14.15
C LYS A 178 4.39 -27.57 13.41
N ASP A 179 5.19 -28.45 14.02
CA ASP A 179 5.52 -29.74 13.40
C ASP A 179 4.29 -30.66 13.28
N GLN A 180 3.45 -30.72 14.32
CA GLN A 180 2.18 -31.46 14.26
C GLN A 180 1.23 -30.91 13.19
N LYS A 181 1.10 -29.59 13.08
CA LYS A 181 0.27 -28.97 12.03
C LYS A 181 0.79 -29.27 10.62
N ARG A 182 2.12 -29.34 10.43
CA ARG A 182 2.74 -29.69 9.16
C ARG A 182 2.52 -31.17 8.80
N LYS A 183 2.60 -32.08 9.79
CA LYS A 183 2.29 -33.50 9.60
C LYS A 183 0.82 -33.73 9.22
N LYS A 184 -0.11 -33.06 9.90
CA LYS A 184 -1.55 -33.14 9.57
C LYS A 184 -1.85 -32.63 8.15
N ARG A 185 -1.20 -31.55 7.71
CA ARG A 185 -1.32 -31.06 6.33
C ARG A 185 -0.74 -32.02 5.29
N LYS A 186 0.37 -32.69 5.59
CA LYS A 186 0.95 -33.70 4.69
C LYS A 186 0.06 -34.93 4.56
N GLN A 187 -0.54 -35.40 5.67
CA GLN A 187 -1.49 -36.51 5.63
C GLN A 187 -2.75 -36.16 4.83
N ALA A 188 -3.31 -34.97 5.02
CA ALA A 188 -4.45 -34.52 4.22
C ALA A 188 -4.12 -34.41 2.72
N ALA A 189 -2.91 -33.96 2.37
CA ALA A 189 -2.47 -33.90 0.97
C ALA A 189 -2.23 -35.28 0.36
N SER A 190 -1.75 -36.27 1.14
CA SER A 190 -1.59 -37.64 0.65
C SER A 190 -2.93 -38.37 0.51
N GLU A 191 -3.91 -38.09 1.37
CA GLU A 191 -5.28 -38.62 1.20
C GLU A 191 -5.97 -38.03 -0.04
N ASP A 192 -5.73 -36.74 -0.33
CA ASP A 192 -6.25 -36.08 -1.55
C ASP A 192 -5.54 -36.59 -2.82
N GLU A 193 -4.25 -36.92 -2.75
CA GLU A 193 -3.54 -37.59 -3.86
C GLU A 193 -3.95 -39.06 -4.03
N GLU A 194 -4.27 -39.80 -2.96
CA GLU A 194 -4.74 -41.18 -3.08
C GLU A 194 -6.20 -41.26 -3.58
N ALA A 195 -7.02 -40.24 -3.27
CA ALA A 195 -8.36 -40.07 -3.83
C ALA A 195 -8.35 -39.51 -5.27
N GLY A 196 -7.38 -38.65 -5.62
CA GLY A 196 -7.24 -38.04 -6.95
C GLY A 196 -6.36 -38.81 -7.95
N GLY A 197 -5.57 -39.79 -7.48
CA GLY A 197 -4.52 -40.46 -8.26
C GLY A 197 -4.86 -41.81 -8.88
N LYS A 198 -6.05 -42.40 -8.59
CA LYS A 198 -6.47 -43.71 -9.13
C LYS A 198 -7.44 -43.65 -10.33
N ALA A 199 -7.45 -42.55 -11.09
CA ALA A 199 -8.37 -42.39 -12.22
C ALA A 199 -7.70 -41.82 -13.49
N ARG A 200 -6.46 -42.21 -13.79
CA ARG A 200 -5.85 -41.92 -15.10
C ARG A 200 -5.01 -43.09 -15.57
N GLY A 201 -5.63 -44.06 -16.23
CA GLY A 201 -4.87 -45.13 -16.86
C GLY A 201 -5.64 -46.38 -17.26
N LYS A 202 -6.84 -46.29 -17.84
CA LYS A 202 -7.30 -47.31 -18.81
C LYS A 202 -8.51 -46.80 -19.59
N LEU A 203 -8.34 -46.66 -20.90
CA LEU A 203 -9.42 -46.41 -21.87
C LEU A 203 -10.54 -47.45 -21.65
N THR A 204 -11.63 -47.03 -21.04
CA THR A 204 -12.92 -47.73 -21.03
C THR A 204 -13.98 -46.70 -21.40
N HIS A 205 -14.95 -47.07 -22.23
CA HIS A 205 -16.06 -46.25 -22.76
C HIS A 205 -16.94 -45.53 -21.68
N THR A 206 -16.53 -45.57 -20.42
CA THR A 206 -17.17 -44.98 -19.25
C THR A 206 -16.54 -43.65 -18.80
N GLU A 207 -15.35 -43.27 -19.30
CA GLU A 207 -14.68 -42.02 -18.85
C GLU A 207 -15.28 -40.75 -19.48
N ASP A 208 -15.93 -40.85 -20.64
CA ASP A 208 -16.57 -39.69 -21.29
C ASP A 208 -18.00 -39.42 -20.76
N PHE A 209 -18.60 -40.39 -20.05
CA PHE A 209 -19.91 -40.20 -19.46
C PHE A 209 -19.87 -39.15 -18.34
N GLY A 210 -20.66 -38.09 -18.47
CA GLY A 210 -20.70 -36.98 -17.52
C GLY A 210 -19.52 -36.01 -17.61
N LYS A 211 -18.66 -36.11 -18.64
CA LYS A 211 -17.50 -35.23 -18.85
C LYS A 211 -17.84 -33.74 -18.92
N TYR A 212 -19.02 -33.41 -19.46
CA TYR A 212 -19.52 -32.05 -19.60
C TYR A 212 -20.65 -31.73 -18.60
N GLY A 213 -20.82 -32.59 -17.59
CA GLY A 213 -21.95 -32.56 -16.66
C GLY A 213 -23.03 -33.58 -17.03
N TYR A 214 -24.08 -33.63 -16.20
CA TYR A 214 -25.22 -34.51 -16.39
C TYR A 214 -26.50 -33.66 -16.49
N ILE A 215 -27.25 -33.85 -17.57
CA ILE A 215 -28.52 -33.18 -17.85
C ILE A 215 -29.66 -34.17 -17.61
N ARG A 216 -30.75 -33.65 -17.03
CA ARG A 216 -32.04 -34.34 -16.91
C ARG A 216 -33.13 -33.61 -17.69
N GLU A 217 -34.29 -34.24 -17.88
CA GLU A 217 -35.48 -33.59 -18.47
C GLU A 217 -35.86 -32.28 -17.77
N THR A 218 -35.57 -32.15 -16.47
CA THR A 218 -35.82 -30.92 -15.70
C THR A 218 -34.99 -29.72 -16.16
N ASP A 219 -33.87 -29.97 -16.81
CA ASP A 219 -32.91 -28.95 -17.22
C ASP A 219 -33.18 -28.45 -18.66
N GLN A 220 -34.30 -28.87 -19.27
CA GLN A 220 -34.72 -28.48 -20.63
C GLN A 220 -34.66 -26.96 -20.85
N ASN A 221 -35.10 -26.17 -19.87
CA ASN A 221 -35.07 -24.70 -19.97
C ASN A 221 -33.66 -24.12 -19.82
N ALA A 222 -32.80 -24.71 -18.99
CA ALA A 222 -31.45 -24.20 -18.75
C ALA A 222 -30.50 -24.49 -19.92
N LYS A 223 -30.79 -25.54 -20.69
CA LYS A 223 -30.01 -26.01 -21.83
C LYS A 223 -30.75 -25.82 -23.16
N HIS A 224 -31.79 -25.00 -23.16
CA HIS A 224 -32.67 -24.79 -24.29
C HIS A 224 -31.90 -24.22 -25.50
N ASP A 225 -31.06 -23.22 -25.27
CA ASP A 225 -30.31 -22.55 -26.34
C ASP A 225 -29.33 -23.50 -27.03
N GLU A 226 -28.63 -24.34 -26.26
CA GLU A 226 -27.72 -25.36 -26.81
C GLU A 226 -28.48 -26.47 -27.55
N PHE A 227 -29.62 -26.88 -27.02
CA PHE A 227 -30.51 -27.87 -27.63
C PHE A 227 -31.10 -27.38 -28.96
N VAL A 228 -31.57 -26.11 -29.02
CA VAL A 228 -32.07 -25.49 -30.25
C VAL A 228 -30.99 -25.47 -31.32
N LEU A 229 -29.78 -25.06 -30.97
CA LEU A 229 -28.66 -25.03 -31.93
C LEU A 229 -28.31 -26.43 -32.45
N TRP A 230 -28.28 -27.44 -31.56
CA TRP A 230 -28.04 -28.82 -31.94
C TRP A 230 -29.15 -29.37 -32.84
N ALA A 231 -30.42 -29.13 -32.52
CA ALA A 231 -31.55 -29.62 -33.28
C ALA A 231 -31.56 -29.03 -34.71
N VAL A 232 -31.25 -27.75 -34.85
CA VAL A 232 -31.19 -27.07 -36.15
C VAL A 232 -30.00 -27.56 -36.97
N GLU A 233 -28.80 -27.64 -36.40
CA GLU A 233 -27.60 -27.93 -37.18
C GLU A 233 -27.32 -29.41 -37.39
N VAL A 234 -27.62 -30.27 -36.41
CA VAL A 234 -27.34 -31.71 -36.46
C VAL A 234 -28.55 -32.48 -36.96
N LYS A 235 -29.74 -32.17 -36.45
CA LYS A 235 -30.98 -32.89 -36.80
C LYS A 235 -31.77 -32.21 -37.92
N GLY A 236 -31.44 -30.97 -38.30
CA GLY A 236 -32.16 -30.22 -39.33
C GLY A 236 -33.61 -29.88 -38.95
N ALA A 237 -33.96 -30.03 -37.67
CA ALA A 237 -35.31 -29.81 -37.17
C ALA A 237 -35.41 -28.44 -36.51
N ASN A 238 -36.41 -27.64 -36.92
CA ASN A 238 -36.65 -26.34 -36.31
C ASN A 238 -37.68 -26.49 -35.18
N ILE A 239 -37.22 -26.40 -33.93
CA ILE A 239 -38.01 -26.67 -32.72
C ILE A 239 -39.28 -25.81 -32.66
N GLU A 240 -39.25 -24.59 -33.19
CA GLU A 240 -40.42 -23.69 -33.23
C GLU A 240 -41.57 -24.21 -34.10
N LEU A 241 -41.30 -25.12 -35.03
CA LEU A 241 -42.28 -25.74 -35.92
C LEU A 241 -42.75 -27.12 -35.42
N LEU A 242 -42.11 -27.68 -34.40
CA LEU A 242 -42.40 -29.02 -33.90
C LEU A 242 -43.44 -29.02 -32.78
N GLY A 243 -44.14 -30.15 -32.63
CA GLY A 243 -45.06 -30.34 -31.51
C GLY A 243 -44.31 -30.51 -30.18
N LYS A 244 -44.93 -30.08 -29.06
CA LYS A 244 -44.36 -30.23 -27.70
C LYS A 244 -43.96 -31.65 -27.32
N THR A 245 -44.54 -32.66 -27.97
CA THR A 245 -44.20 -34.08 -27.76
C THR A 245 -42.91 -34.45 -28.48
N GLU A 246 -42.80 -34.06 -29.75
CA GLU A 246 -41.62 -34.30 -30.59
C GLU A 246 -40.40 -33.55 -30.05
N GLU A 247 -40.61 -32.33 -29.52
CA GLU A 247 -39.56 -31.56 -28.84
C GLU A 247 -38.97 -32.35 -27.65
N LYS A 248 -39.82 -33.00 -26.84
CA LYS A 248 -39.36 -33.78 -25.68
C LYS A 248 -38.62 -35.05 -26.09
N GLU A 249 -39.01 -35.68 -27.19
CA GLU A 249 -38.32 -36.85 -27.73
C GLU A 249 -36.93 -36.47 -28.27
N LEU A 250 -36.83 -35.36 -29.01
CA LEU A 250 -35.55 -34.81 -29.45
C LEU A 250 -34.68 -34.37 -28.27
N PHE A 251 -35.28 -33.82 -27.22
CA PHE A 251 -34.54 -33.44 -26.03
C PHE A 251 -33.99 -34.67 -25.28
N ARG A 252 -34.69 -35.81 -25.30
CA ARG A 252 -34.17 -37.07 -24.75
C ARG A 252 -32.94 -37.56 -25.50
N GLU A 253 -33.00 -37.54 -26.82
CA GLU A 253 -31.84 -37.91 -27.66
C GLU A 253 -30.65 -36.97 -27.42
N TYR A 254 -30.89 -35.66 -27.37
CA TYR A 254 -29.88 -34.68 -27.01
C TYR A 254 -29.29 -34.92 -25.61
N MET A 255 -30.12 -35.25 -24.62
CA MET A 255 -29.69 -35.57 -23.27
C MET A 255 -28.81 -36.82 -23.23
N GLU A 256 -29.15 -37.87 -23.98
CA GLU A 256 -28.32 -39.08 -24.10
C GLU A 256 -26.96 -38.74 -24.70
N ASP A 257 -26.93 -37.99 -25.80
CA ASP A 257 -25.69 -37.59 -26.47
C ASP A 257 -24.84 -36.61 -25.63
N PHE A 258 -25.50 -35.72 -24.89
CA PHE A 258 -24.83 -34.82 -23.96
C PHE A 258 -24.18 -35.59 -22.82
N ASN A 259 -24.94 -36.49 -22.18
CA ASN A 259 -24.45 -37.24 -21.02
C ASN A 259 -23.36 -38.24 -21.40
N THR A 260 -23.43 -38.81 -22.61
CA THR A 260 -22.41 -39.74 -23.12
C THR A 260 -21.22 -39.05 -23.78
N GLY A 261 -21.29 -37.74 -24.01
CA GLY A 261 -20.17 -37.01 -24.60
C GLY A 261 -19.99 -37.24 -26.11
N THR A 262 -21.06 -37.64 -26.81
CA THR A 262 -21.04 -38.03 -28.24
C THR A 262 -21.43 -36.90 -29.21
N LEU A 263 -21.79 -35.71 -28.71
CA LEU A 263 -22.19 -34.59 -29.57
C LEU A 263 -21.04 -34.18 -30.51
N PRO A 264 -21.34 -33.81 -31.78
CA PRO A 264 -20.31 -33.59 -32.80
C PRO A 264 -19.33 -32.45 -32.52
N HIS A 265 -19.76 -31.43 -31.76
CA HIS A 265 -18.94 -30.25 -31.51
C HIS A 265 -19.11 -29.72 -30.08
N LYS A 266 -18.04 -29.14 -29.52
CA LYS A 266 -18.01 -28.59 -28.15
C LYS A 266 -19.04 -27.49 -27.90
N LYS A 267 -19.50 -26.82 -28.96
CA LYS A 267 -20.48 -25.72 -28.90
C LYS A 267 -21.86 -26.16 -28.39
N TYR A 268 -22.22 -27.43 -28.57
CA TYR A 268 -23.48 -27.96 -28.10
C TYR A 268 -23.45 -28.32 -26.61
N TYR A 269 -22.29 -28.26 -25.94
CA TYR A 269 -22.20 -28.47 -24.51
C TYR A 269 -22.33 -27.17 -23.71
N ASP A 270 -21.70 -26.10 -24.19
CA ASP A 270 -21.74 -24.76 -23.60
C ASP A 270 -21.56 -23.70 -24.70
N LEU A 271 -22.70 -23.18 -25.17
CA LEU A 271 -22.75 -22.16 -26.21
C LEU A 271 -22.14 -20.84 -25.74
N ALA A 272 -22.36 -20.46 -24.48
CA ALA A 272 -21.82 -19.23 -23.91
C ALA A 272 -20.28 -19.26 -23.81
N ALA A 273 -19.68 -20.39 -23.42
CA ALA A 273 -18.23 -20.56 -23.43
C ALA A 273 -17.67 -20.54 -24.86
N PHE A 274 -18.35 -21.17 -25.81
CA PHE A 274 -17.94 -21.17 -27.21
C PHE A 274 -17.95 -19.75 -27.78
N GLU A 275 -19.04 -19.00 -27.64
CA GLU A 275 -19.14 -17.62 -28.10
C GLU A 275 -18.10 -16.71 -27.46
N ARG A 276 -17.85 -16.86 -26.15
CA ARG A 276 -16.79 -16.11 -25.48
C ARG A 276 -15.44 -16.41 -26.10
N SER A 277 -15.14 -17.69 -26.38
CA SER A 277 -13.89 -18.08 -27.02
C SER A 277 -13.76 -17.53 -28.45
N GLU A 278 -14.85 -17.53 -29.22
CA GLU A 278 -14.86 -16.97 -30.58
C GLU A 278 -14.73 -15.45 -30.57
N LYS A 279 -15.41 -14.76 -29.65
CA LYS A 279 -15.27 -13.30 -29.45
C LYS A 279 -13.84 -12.93 -29.05
N ILE A 280 -13.20 -13.74 -28.20
CA ILE A 280 -11.78 -13.54 -27.82
C ILE A 280 -10.86 -13.79 -29.01
N LYS A 281 -11.08 -14.84 -29.82
CA LYS A 281 -10.29 -15.11 -31.03
C LYS A 281 -10.49 -14.04 -32.10
N ALA A 282 -11.71 -13.54 -32.27
CA ALA A 282 -12.04 -12.50 -33.23
C ALA A 282 -11.49 -11.12 -32.80
N ALA A 283 -11.59 -10.78 -31.51
CA ALA A 283 -11.00 -9.55 -30.96
C ALA A 283 -9.47 -9.61 -30.85
N GLY A 284 -8.90 -10.82 -30.72
CA GLY A 284 -7.47 -11.08 -30.63
C GLY A 284 -6.75 -11.30 -31.97
N GLY A 285 -7.43 -11.15 -33.10
CA GLY A 285 -6.82 -11.00 -34.43
C GLY A 285 -5.68 -11.99 -34.74
N GLY A 286 -6.01 -13.27 -34.95
CA GLY A 286 -5.19 -14.18 -35.76
C GLY A 286 -3.84 -14.61 -35.18
N SER A 287 -3.85 -15.53 -34.22
CA SER A 287 -2.80 -16.56 -34.21
C SER A 287 -3.46 -17.92 -34.06
N GLY A 288 -3.12 -18.81 -34.99
CA GLY A 288 -3.71 -20.13 -35.12
C GLY A 288 -3.57 -20.96 -33.86
N GLY A 289 -4.57 -21.81 -33.65
CA GLY A 289 -4.59 -22.98 -32.76
C GLY A 289 -3.46 -23.08 -31.73
N VAL A 290 -3.65 -22.48 -30.57
CA VAL A 290 -2.85 -22.83 -29.40
C VAL A 290 -3.33 -24.20 -28.93
N LYS A 291 -2.58 -25.22 -29.33
CA LYS A 291 -2.56 -26.54 -28.69
C LYS A 291 -2.46 -26.35 -27.16
N PRO A 292 -3.09 -27.21 -26.35
CA PRO A 292 -2.99 -27.12 -24.90
C PRO A 292 -1.59 -27.61 -24.48
N GLY A 293 -0.61 -26.71 -24.50
CA GLY A 293 0.77 -27.05 -24.17
C GLY A 293 1.73 -25.91 -24.44
N GLY A 294 1.95 -25.05 -23.43
CA GLY A 294 3.05 -24.09 -23.37
C GLY A 294 2.64 -22.63 -23.48
N ALA A 295 2.98 -21.87 -22.43
CA ALA A 295 2.78 -20.43 -22.24
C ALA A 295 1.33 -19.98 -21.95
N ALA A 296 1.08 -19.63 -20.69
CA ALA A 296 -0.15 -18.99 -20.24
C ALA A 296 -0.33 -17.64 -20.96
N PHE A 297 -1.42 -17.53 -21.70
CA PHE A 297 -1.94 -16.26 -22.20
C PHE A 297 -2.48 -15.45 -21.01
N ASP A 298 -1.68 -14.52 -20.49
CA ASP A 298 -2.04 -13.65 -19.36
C ASP A 298 -2.90 -12.47 -19.84
N ALA A 299 -4.19 -12.72 -20.07
CA ALA A 299 -5.19 -11.71 -20.47
C ALA A 299 -5.23 -10.46 -19.55
N ARG A 300 -4.70 -10.57 -18.32
CA ARG A 300 -4.61 -9.49 -17.34
C ARG A 300 -3.45 -8.52 -17.63
N ALA A 301 -2.37 -9.00 -18.23
CA ALA A 301 -1.21 -8.17 -18.58
C ALA A 301 -1.51 -7.24 -19.77
N ASP A 302 -2.27 -7.72 -20.75
CA ASP A 302 -2.68 -6.92 -21.93
C ASP A 302 -3.74 -5.86 -21.57
N GLU A 303 -4.67 -6.16 -20.65
CA GLU A 303 -5.64 -5.16 -20.16
C GLU A 303 -4.95 -4.04 -19.36
N GLU A 304 -3.92 -4.36 -18.60
CA GLU A 304 -3.13 -3.40 -17.84
C GLU A 304 -2.29 -2.49 -18.74
N ALA A 305 -1.74 -3.03 -19.83
CA ALA A 305 -1.02 -2.24 -20.85
C ALA A 305 -1.94 -1.20 -21.52
N LEU A 306 -3.17 -1.58 -21.86
CA LEU A 306 -4.14 -0.67 -22.48
C LEU A 306 -4.59 0.45 -21.52
N LYS A 307 -4.79 0.12 -20.23
CA LYS A 307 -5.11 1.11 -19.19
C LYS A 307 -3.96 2.09 -18.95
N LYS A 308 -2.72 1.60 -18.96
CA LYS A 308 -1.52 2.43 -18.82
C LYS A 308 -1.39 3.42 -19.97
N GLN A 309 -1.59 2.98 -21.22
CA GLN A 309 -1.58 3.87 -22.38
C GLN A 309 -2.64 4.97 -22.29
N ARG A 310 -3.88 4.62 -21.91
CA ARG A 310 -4.96 5.61 -21.74
C ARG A 310 -4.68 6.60 -20.61
N HIS A 311 -4.04 6.14 -19.54
CA HIS A 311 -3.65 7.01 -18.42
C HIS A 311 -2.52 7.96 -18.83
N GLU A 312 -1.50 7.46 -19.52
CA GLU A 312 -0.39 8.26 -20.05
C GLU A 312 -0.88 9.31 -21.05
N GLU A 313 -1.83 8.96 -21.93
CA GLU A 313 -2.45 9.91 -22.85
C GLU A 313 -3.20 11.03 -22.12
N ARG A 314 -4.00 10.67 -21.09
CA ARG A 314 -4.70 11.64 -20.25
C ARG A 314 -3.73 12.56 -19.50
N MET A 315 -2.64 12.00 -18.97
CA MET A 315 -1.61 12.77 -18.28
C MET A 315 -0.88 13.72 -19.24
N ARG A 316 -0.56 13.27 -20.45
CA ARG A 316 0.07 14.10 -21.49
C ARG A 316 -0.82 15.26 -21.91
N LEU A 317 -2.12 15.02 -22.08
CA LEU A 317 -3.08 16.08 -22.40
C LEU A 317 -3.21 17.09 -21.26
N ALA A 318 -3.25 16.62 -20.01
CA ALA A 318 -3.26 17.49 -18.84
C ALA A 318 -1.97 18.33 -18.75
N GLU A 319 -0.81 17.74 -19.02
CA GLU A 319 0.47 18.45 -19.04
C GLU A 319 0.53 19.51 -20.15
N GLN A 320 0.03 19.21 -21.35
CA GLN A 320 -0.08 20.19 -22.44
C GLN A 320 -0.96 21.37 -22.04
N ARG A 321 -2.15 21.10 -21.47
CA ARG A 321 -3.04 22.14 -20.95
C ARG A 321 -2.36 22.99 -19.86
N GLN A 322 -1.62 22.37 -18.94
CA GLN A 322 -0.88 23.08 -17.90
C GLN A 322 0.24 23.96 -18.49
N ARG A 323 0.96 23.45 -19.49
CA ARG A 323 2.01 24.22 -20.20
C ARG A 323 1.43 25.40 -20.96
N GLU A 324 0.29 25.24 -21.63
CA GLU A 324 -0.42 26.31 -22.32
C GLU A 324 -0.94 27.36 -21.33
N ALA A 325 -1.54 26.95 -20.22
CA ALA A 325 -1.97 27.86 -19.16
C ALA A 325 -0.79 28.63 -18.55
N TYR A 326 0.34 27.95 -18.32
CA TYR A 326 1.56 28.58 -17.83
C TYR A 326 2.18 29.54 -18.86
N ALA A 327 2.15 29.20 -20.15
CA ALA A 327 2.63 30.07 -21.22
C ALA A 327 1.77 31.35 -21.33
N LEU A 328 0.44 31.20 -21.26
CA LEU A 328 -0.50 32.34 -21.20
C LEU A 328 -0.22 33.21 -19.98
N LEU A 329 0.01 32.60 -18.80
CA LEU A 329 0.34 33.33 -17.58
C LEU A 329 1.72 34.00 -17.64
N LYS A 330 2.69 33.40 -18.33
CA LYS A 330 4.06 33.94 -18.49
C LYS A 330 4.13 35.13 -19.45
N HIS A 331 3.27 35.16 -20.47
CA HIS A 331 3.24 36.20 -21.50
C HIS A 331 2.25 37.33 -21.22
N THR A 332 1.49 37.25 -20.13
CA THR A 332 0.57 38.30 -19.68
C THR A 332 1.09 38.92 -18.38
N ASP A 333 0.95 40.25 -18.21
CA ASP A 333 1.23 40.92 -16.92
C ASP A 333 0.29 40.45 -15.80
N ARG A 334 -0.70 39.62 -16.14
CA ARG A 334 -1.63 38.92 -15.23
C ARG A 334 -0.93 38.14 -14.12
N ALA A 335 0.29 37.64 -14.33
CA ALA A 335 1.06 36.99 -13.26
C ALA A 335 1.51 37.96 -12.16
N LYS A 336 1.78 39.22 -12.51
CA LYS A 336 2.12 40.27 -11.53
C LYS A 336 0.86 40.73 -10.80
N ASP A 337 -0.22 40.96 -11.53
CA ASP A 337 -1.52 41.33 -10.96
C ASP A 337 -2.03 40.29 -9.94
N MET A 338 -1.87 39.00 -10.24
CA MET A 338 -2.22 37.92 -9.32
C MET A 338 -1.39 37.95 -8.03
N ARG A 339 -0.09 38.23 -8.11
CA ARG A 339 0.78 38.37 -6.93
C ARG A 339 0.40 39.59 -6.10
N GLU A 340 0.07 40.71 -6.73
CA GLU A 340 -0.39 41.91 -6.05
C GLU A 340 -1.73 41.68 -5.35
N GLN A 341 -2.67 40.98 -6.00
CA GLN A 341 -3.94 40.58 -5.37
C GLN A 341 -3.72 39.63 -4.18
N GLU A 342 -2.80 38.67 -4.28
CA GLU A 342 -2.44 37.78 -3.17
C GLU A 342 -1.80 38.54 -2.00
N LEU A 343 -0.93 39.51 -2.28
CA LEU A 343 -0.34 40.39 -1.26
C LEU A 343 -1.42 41.21 -0.55
N LEU A 344 -2.34 41.82 -1.30
CA LEU A 344 -3.46 42.58 -0.74
C LEU A 344 -4.38 41.68 0.10
N ARG A 345 -4.66 40.44 -0.34
CA ARG A 345 -5.40 39.45 0.47
C ARG A 345 -4.67 39.10 1.77
N ALA A 346 -3.36 38.91 1.70
CA ALA A 346 -2.54 38.63 2.88
C ALA A 346 -2.52 39.81 3.86
N GLU A 347 -2.42 41.04 3.35
CA GLU A 347 -2.45 42.29 4.12
C GLU A 347 -3.82 42.49 4.78
N MET A 348 -4.92 42.24 4.06
CA MET A 348 -6.28 42.24 4.60
C MET A 348 -6.43 41.23 5.76
N ASN A 349 -5.93 40.01 5.57
CA ASN A 349 -5.97 38.97 6.60
C ASN A 349 -5.13 39.36 7.83
N LEU A 350 -4.02 40.06 7.64
CA LEU A 350 -3.20 40.57 8.73
C LEU A 350 -3.92 41.69 9.48
N ALA A 351 -4.56 42.63 8.77
CA ALA A 351 -5.38 43.69 9.37
C ALA A 351 -6.57 43.14 10.18
N TYR A 352 -7.24 42.08 9.71
CA TYR A 352 -8.27 41.39 10.49
C TYR A 352 -7.71 40.75 11.77
N LYS A 353 -6.52 40.13 11.69
CA LYS A 353 -5.84 39.51 12.85
C LYS A 353 -5.38 40.54 13.87
N THR A 354 -4.96 41.72 13.44
CA THR A 354 -4.53 42.81 14.32
C THR A 354 -5.69 43.68 14.82
N GLY A 355 -6.94 43.40 14.42
CA GLY A 355 -8.14 44.10 14.86
C GLY A 355 -8.42 45.42 14.13
N ASP A 356 -7.66 45.74 13.08
CA ASP A 356 -7.66 47.01 12.36
C ASP A 356 -8.70 46.99 11.20
N ARG A 357 -9.99 46.93 11.58
CA ARG A 357 -11.11 46.66 10.65
C ARG A 357 -11.23 47.66 9.50
N ALA A 358 -10.97 48.94 9.76
CA ALA A 358 -11.05 49.99 8.75
C ALA A 358 -10.00 49.85 7.63
N LYS A 359 -8.84 49.25 7.93
CA LYS A 359 -7.81 48.95 6.90
C LYS A 359 -8.21 47.74 6.09
N ALA A 360 -8.76 46.71 6.74
CA ALA A 360 -9.23 45.50 6.05
C ALA A 360 -10.36 45.80 5.05
N GLU A 361 -11.32 46.68 5.41
CA GLU A 361 -12.42 47.10 4.53
C GLU A 361 -11.94 47.90 3.31
N LYS A 362 -10.93 48.76 3.48
CA LYS A 362 -10.31 49.51 2.36
C LYS A 362 -9.60 48.58 1.38
N ILE A 363 -8.86 47.60 1.91
CA ILE A 363 -8.18 46.61 1.07
C ILE A 363 -9.21 45.71 0.36
N PHE A 364 -10.30 45.36 1.03
CA PHE A 364 -11.41 44.61 0.45
C PHE A 364 -12.06 45.36 -0.73
N GLN A 365 -12.37 46.65 -0.57
CA GLN A 365 -12.92 47.48 -1.65
C GLN A 365 -11.96 47.61 -2.85
N ARG A 366 -10.64 47.64 -2.59
CA ARG A 366 -9.62 47.68 -3.66
C ARG A 366 -9.52 46.34 -4.41
N LEU A 367 -9.78 45.23 -3.73
CA LEU A 367 -9.69 43.87 -4.26
C LEU A 367 -10.96 43.43 -5.02
N GLN A 368 -12.09 44.13 -4.84
CA GLN A 368 -13.32 43.85 -5.59
C GLN A 368 -13.11 44.06 -7.10
N PRO A 369 -13.63 43.15 -7.95
CA PRO A 369 -13.55 43.29 -9.39
C PRO A 369 -14.32 44.52 -9.86
N ASP A 370 -13.82 45.21 -10.88
CA ASP A 370 -14.39 46.49 -11.35
C ASP A 370 -15.84 46.38 -11.86
N GLU A 371 -16.34 45.17 -12.13
CA GLU A 371 -17.75 44.92 -12.45
C GLU A 371 -18.70 45.15 -11.26
N GLU A 372 -18.23 44.97 -10.02
CA GLU A 372 -19.03 45.19 -8.81
C GLU A 372 -19.02 46.64 -8.34
N LYS A 373 -18.05 47.45 -8.79
CA LYS A 373 -17.93 48.88 -8.44
C LYS A 373 -18.85 49.79 -9.25
N LYS A 374 -19.53 49.26 -10.27
CA LYS A 374 -20.43 50.00 -11.18
C LYS A 374 -21.92 49.81 -10.90
N LYS A 375 -22.28 49.06 -9.86
CA LYS A 375 -23.63 49.10 -9.26
C LYS A 375 -23.63 50.08 -8.10
#